data_AF-A0A4U9THP0-F1
#
_entry.id   AF-A0A4U9THP0-F1
#
_cell.length_a   1.000
_cell.length_b   1.000
_cell.length_c   1.000
_cell.angle_alpha   90.00
_cell.angle_beta   90.00
_cell.angle_gamma   90.00
#
_symmetry.space_group_name_H-M   'P 1'
#
loop_
_entity.id
_entity.type
_entity.pdbx_description
1 polymer ?
#
loop_
_entity_poly.entity_id
_entity_poly.type
_entity_poly.pdbx_seq_one_letter_code
_entity_poly.pdbx_strand_id
1 'polypeptide(L)' 'MWLPWMKRAFIRIVDRKKDMILVSGFNVYPNEIEEVVSQHPKVLECAAIGVPQRCFG' A
#
# COMPACT_ATOMS: atom_id res chain seq x y z
N MET A 1 -3.13 34.92 22.71
CA MET A 1 -1.78 35.11 22.11
C MET A 1 -1.30 33.74 21.66
N TRP A 2 -1.50 33.43 20.37
CA TRP A 2 -1.20 32.13 19.76
C TRP A 2 0.25 32.13 19.24
N LEU A 3 1.01 31.08 19.52
CA LEU A 3 2.44 31.03 19.21
C LEU A 3 2.73 30.48 17.78
N PRO A 4 3.78 30.96 17.09
CA PRO A 4 4.04 30.69 15.68
C PRO A 4 4.99 29.49 15.48
N TRP A 5 4.53 28.26 15.73
CA TRP A 5 5.33 27.04 15.43
C TRP A 5 4.63 25.98 14.55
N MET A 6 3.53 26.31 13.89
CA MET A 6 2.87 25.44 12.88
C MET A 6 3.70 25.31 11.58
N LYS A 7 4.98 24.94 11.67
CA LYS A 7 5.80 24.61 10.49
C LYS A 7 6.73 23.44 10.75
N ARG A 8 6.19 22.31 11.14
CA ARG A 8 6.85 21.05 10.83
C ARG A 8 5.87 20.15 10.11
N ALA A 9 5.86 20.31 8.79
CA ALA A 9 5.25 19.41 7.82
C ALA A 9 5.97 18.06 7.91
N PHE A 10 5.70 17.31 8.97
CA PHE A 10 6.13 15.93 9.07
C PHE A 10 5.08 15.09 8.36
N ILE A 11 5.39 14.69 7.13
CA ILE A 11 4.68 13.60 6.48
C ILE A 11 5.02 12.35 7.31
N ARG A 12 4.04 11.83 8.05
CA ARG A 12 4.13 10.50 8.64
C ARG A 12 3.56 9.54 7.60
N ILE A 13 4.36 8.56 7.19
CA ILE A 13 3.86 7.45 6.37
C ILE A 13 2.98 6.62 7.30
N VAL A 14 1.67 6.87 7.23
CA VAL A 14 0.65 6.11 7.97
C VAL A 14 0.29 4.91 7.11
N ASP A 15 1.27 4.04 6.89
CA ASP A 15 1.02 2.76 6.24
C ASP A 15 1.39 1.61 7.16
N ARG A 16 0.53 0.60 7.18
CA ARG A 16 0.70 -0.56 8.03
C ARG A 16 1.58 -1.55 7.29
N LYS A 17 2.83 -1.69 7.75
CA LYS A 17 3.82 -2.69 7.29
C LYS A 17 3.30 -4.15 7.26
N LYS A 18 2.13 -4.45 7.82
CA LYS A 18 1.63 -5.81 8.01
C LYS A 18 1.16 -6.50 6.72
N ASP A 19 0.71 -5.75 5.71
CA ASP A 19 0.14 -6.33 4.48
C ASP A 19 0.95 -5.95 3.23
N MET A 20 2.19 -5.53 3.38
CA MET A 20 3.05 -5.13 2.25
C MET A 20 3.62 -6.37 1.53
N ILE A 21 3.35 -6.49 0.23
CA ILE A 21 3.95 -7.53 -0.62
C ILE A 21 5.27 -7.00 -1.18
N LEU A 22 6.37 -7.69 -0.88
CA LEU A 22 7.70 -7.38 -1.43
C LEU A 22 7.95 -8.21 -2.68
N VAL A 23 8.05 -7.54 -3.84
CA VAL A 23 8.35 -8.20 -5.12
C VAL A 23 9.57 -7.54 -5.74
N SER A 24 10.67 -8.29 -5.92
CA SER A 24 11.89 -7.81 -6.58
C SER A 24 12.47 -6.50 -6.02
N GLY A 25 12.32 -6.27 -4.70
CA GLY A 25 12.76 -5.06 -4.02
C GLY A 25 11.78 -3.87 -4.07
N PHE A 26 10.60 -4.06 -4.67
CA PHE A 26 9.52 -3.06 -4.69
C PHE A 26 8.48 -3.35 -3.60
N ASN A 27 8.03 -2.28 -2.93
CA ASN A 27 6.94 -2.32 -1.96
C ASN A 27 5.62 -2.23 -2.73
N VAL A 28 4.82 -3.28 -2.67
CA VAL A 28 3.51 -3.35 -3.30
C VAL A 28 2.43 -3.40 -2.23
N TYR A 29 1.44 -2.52 -2.33
CA TYR A 29 0.32 -2.44 -1.39
C TYR A 29 -0.92 -3.13 -1.98
N PRO A 30 -1.45 -4.19 -1.34
CA PRO A 30 -2.64 -4.91 -1.79
C PRO A 30 -3.84 -4.02 -2.05
N ASN A 31 -4.06 -3.01 -1.19
CA ASN A 31 -5.17 -2.07 -1.31
C ASN A 31 -5.19 -1.33 -2.66
N GLU A 32 -4.03 -0.93 -3.19
CA GLU A 32 -3.95 -0.23 -4.47
C GLU A 32 -4.36 -1.16 -5.63
N ILE A 33 -3.96 -2.43 -5.55
CA ILE A 33 -4.33 -3.45 -6.53
C ILE A 33 -5.83 -3.74 -6.47
N GLU A 34 -6.38 -3.90 -5.26
CA GLU A 34 -7.80 -4.13 -5.03
C GLU A 34 -8.66 -2.95 -5.53
N GLU A 35 -8.22 -1.72 -5.32
CA GLU A 35 -8.92 -0.53 -5.82
C GLU A 35 -8.99 -0.52 -7.36
N VAL A 36 -7.91 -0.88 -8.05
CA VAL A 36 -7.91 -0.97 -9.52
C VAL A 36 -8.76 -2.14 -10.02
N VAL A 37 -8.68 -3.29 -9.37
CA VAL A 37 -9.40 -4.50 -9.79
C VAL A 37 -10.91 -4.37 -9.52
N SER A 38 -11.31 -3.69 -8.45
CA SER A 38 -12.72 -3.43 -8.13
C SER A 38 -13.39 -2.46 -9.10
N GLN A 39 -12.63 -1.64 -9.84
CA GLN A 39 -13.17 -0.82 -10.92
C GLN A 39 -13.60 -1.64 -12.14
N HIS A 40 -13.21 -2.91 -12.24
CA HIS A 40 -13.61 -3.75 -13.36
C HIS A 40 -15.08 -4.19 -13.19
N PRO A 41 -15.99 -3.89 -14.14
CA PRO A 41 -17.43 -4.17 -14.03
C PRO A 41 -17.83 -5.66 -13.96
N LYS A 42 -16.86 -6.59 -14.01
CA LYS A 42 -17.08 -8.03 -13.91
C LYS A 42 -16.56 -8.63 -12.60
N VAL A 43 -16.01 -7.80 -11.71
CA VAL A 43 -15.47 -8.22 -10.41
C VAL A 43 -16.42 -7.76 -9.32
N LEU A 44 -16.90 -8.69 -8.49
CA LEU A 44 -17.76 -8.38 -7.35
C LEU A 44 -16.92 -8.09 -6.09
N GLU A 45 -15.90 -8.90 -5.84
CA GLU A 45 -14.97 -8.79 -4.72
C GLU A 45 -13.57 -9.20 -5.18
N CYS A 46 -12.53 -8.54 -4.66
CA CYS A 46 -11.13 -8.86 -4.92
C CYS A 46 -10.30 -8.78 -3.64
N ALA A 47 -9.29 -9.64 -3.53
CA ALA A 47 -8.30 -9.60 -2.46
C ALA A 47 -6.92 -9.90 -3.06
N ALA A 48 -5.91 -9.11 -2.72
CA ALA A 48 -4.54 -9.31 -3.18
C ALA A 48 -3.69 -9.97 -2.09
N ILE A 49 -3.04 -11.09 -2.45
CA ILE A 49 -2.18 -11.86 -1.53
C ILE A 49 -0.78 -12.04 -2.13
N GLY A 50 0.25 -11.93 -1.29
CA GLY A 50 1.62 -12.24 -1.68
C GLY A 50 1.86 -13.74 -1.64
N VAL A 51 2.33 -14.33 -2.73
CA VAL A 51 2.74 -15.75 -2.79
C VAL A 51 4.27 -15.82 -2.87
N PRO A 52 4.92 -16.63 -2.03
CA PRO A 52 6.37 -16.82 -2.11
C PRO A 52 6.75 -17.52 -3.42
N GLN A 53 7.58 -16.88 -4.23
CA GLN A 53 8.03 -17.38 -5.52
C GLN A 53 9.51 -17.78 -5.49
N ARG A 54 9.85 -18.93 -6.09
CA ARG A 54 11.18 -19.55 -6.02
C ARG A 54 12.25 -19.00 -6.98
N CYS A 55 11.88 -18.16 -7.95
CA CYS A 55 12.76 -17.79 -9.07
C CYS A 55 13.40 -16.39 -8.99
N PHE A 56 13.27 -15.68 -7.87
CA PHE A 56 14.04 -14.46 -7.60
C PHE A 56 15.01 -14.76 -6.46
N GLY A 57 16.25 -15.08 -6.82
CA GLY A 57 17.40 -15.20 -5.92
C GLY A 57 18.15 -13.88 -5.80
#